data_AF-A0A0C3Q0Q9-F1
#
_entry.id   AF-A0A0C3Q0Q9-F1
#
_cell.length_a   1.000
_cell.length_b   1.000
_cell.length_c   1.000
_cell.angle_alpha   90.00
_cell.angle_beta   90.00
_cell.angle_gamma   90.00
#
_symmetry.space_group_name_H-M   'P 1'
#
loop_
_entity.id
_entity.type
_entity.pdbx_description
1 polymer ?
#
loop_
_entity_poly.entity_id
_entity_poly.type
_entity_poly.pdbx_seq_one_letter_code
_entity_poly.pdbx_strand_id
1 'polypeptide(L)'
;DMFQGLEYLHTCQQPICHGDLKSLNILVSSSYHAIITDYGSARALRNEGTREEDQDSAQHVGQIRVVDKGDDHPEVTVVASANQLTLTGPVWSLRWAAPEIIKEGERPGLASDMWSAGWVCWEVR
;
A
#
# COMPACT_ATOMS: atom_id res chain seq x y z
N ASP A 1 -7.01 -18.27 -4.72
CA ASP A 1 -6.75 -17.20 -5.71
C ASP A 1 -6.17 -15.94 -5.09
N MET A 2 -6.94 -15.12 -4.36
CA MET A 2 -6.43 -13.86 -3.79
C MET A 2 -5.13 -14.04 -2.97
N PHE A 3 -5.12 -14.98 -2.03
CA PHE A 3 -3.94 -15.22 -1.18
C PHE A 3 -2.72 -15.74 -1.96
N GLN A 4 -2.90 -16.45 -3.07
CA GLN A 4 -1.79 -16.87 -3.93
C GLN A 4 -1.18 -15.67 -4.67
N GLY A 5 -2.02 -14.70 -5.07
CA GLY A 5 -1.54 -13.43 -5.62
C GLY A 5 -0.75 -12.61 -4.58
N LEU A 6 -1.22 -12.54 -3.34
CA LEU A 6 -0.50 -11.87 -2.25
C LEU A 6 0.83 -12.57 -1.92
N GLU A 7 0.81 -13.90 -1.81
CA GLU A 7 2.02 -14.69 -1.60
C GLU A 7 3.06 -14.42 -2.69
N TYR A 8 2.64 -14.34 -3.96
CA TYR A 8 3.52 -13.98 -5.07
C TYR A 8 4.17 -12.61 -4.88
N LEU A 9 3.39 -11.58 -4.51
CA LEU A 9 3.93 -10.23 -4.25
C LEU A 9 4.92 -10.22 -3.07
N HIS A 10 4.59 -10.91 -1.99
CA HIS A 10 5.35 -10.90 -0.74
C HIS A 10 6.64 -11.73 -0.81
N THR A 11 6.72 -12.70 -1.71
CA THR A 11 7.89 -13.60 -1.88
C THR A 11 8.79 -13.22 -3.05
N CYS A 12 8.48 -12.13 -3.76
CA CYS A 12 9.37 -11.57 -4.78
C CYS A 12 10.78 -11.28 -4.22
N GLN A 13 11.81 -11.34 -5.08
CA GLN A 13 13.20 -11.05 -4.70
C GLN A 13 13.34 -9.71 -3.95
N GLN A 14 12.53 -8.73 -4.36
CA GLN A 14 12.21 -7.56 -3.58
C GLN A 14 10.72 -7.64 -3.18
N PRO A 15 10.39 -7.95 -1.92
CA PRO A 15 9.00 -8.10 -1.49
C PRO A 15 8.18 -6.85 -1.78
N ILE A 16 6.98 -7.01 -2.30
CA ILE A 16 6.09 -5.90 -2.65
C ILE A 16 4.92 -5.88 -1.67
N CYS A 17 4.77 -4.77 -0.95
CA CYS A 17 3.54 -4.45 -0.22
C CYS A 17 2.56 -3.77 -1.18
N HIS A 18 1.31 -4.23 -1.22
CA HIS A 18 0.25 -3.60 -2.01
C HIS A 18 -0.20 -2.28 -1.40
N GLY A 19 -0.39 -2.24 -0.08
CA GLY A 19 -0.62 -1.03 0.71
C GLY A 19 -2.07 -0.52 0.74
N ASP A 20 -2.85 -0.70 -0.32
CA ASP A 20 -4.30 -0.36 -0.34
C ASP A 20 -5.16 -1.53 -0.82
N LEU A 21 -5.07 -2.68 -0.15
CA LEU A 21 -5.88 -3.85 -0.51
C LEU A 21 -7.31 -3.68 0.01
N LYS A 22 -8.30 -3.80 -0.89
CA LYS A 22 -9.74 -3.70 -0.59
C LYS A 22 -10.54 -4.52 -1.60
N SER A 23 -11.80 -4.81 -1.31
CA SER A 23 -12.65 -5.62 -2.20
C SER A 23 -12.78 -5.03 -3.61
N LEU A 24 -12.79 -3.70 -3.75
CA LEU A 24 -12.78 -3.01 -5.05
C LEU A 24 -11.50 -3.25 -5.87
N ASN A 25 -10.40 -3.58 -5.20
CA ASN A 25 -9.10 -3.84 -5.83
C ASN A 25 -8.87 -5.34 -6.09
N ILE A 26 -9.90 -6.18 -5.89
CA ILE A 26 -9.91 -7.60 -6.26
C ILE A 26 -10.94 -7.80 -7.36
N LEU A 27 -10.48 -7.92 -8.60
CA LEU A 27 -11.33 -8.22 -9.75
C LEU A 27 -11.48 -9.73 -9.94
N VAL A 28 -12.53 -10.15 -10.64
CA VAL A 28 -12.75 -11.55 -11.02
C VAL A 28 -12.69 -11.67 -12.53
N SER A 29 -11.81 -12.54 -13.03
CA SER A 29 -11.69 -12.81 -14.46
C SER A 29 -12.86 -13.65 -14.97
N SER A 30 -13.01 -13.75 -16.31
CA SER A 30 -13.99 -14.64 -16.94
C SER A 30 -13.80 -16.12 -16.59
N SER A 31 -12.61 -16.49 -16.13
CA SER A 31 -12.27 -17.85 -15.68
C SER A 31 -12.44 -18.03 -14.17
N TYR A 32 -13.13 -17.10 -13.50
CA TYR A 32 -13.35 -17.09 -12.05
C TYR A 32 -12.08 -16.96 -11.20
N HIS A 33 -11.00 -16.42 -11.77
CA HIS A 33 -9.77 -16.18 -11.02
C HIS A 33 -9.76 -14.77 -10.43
N ALA A 34 -9.35 -14.66 -9.16
CA ALA A 34 -9.13 -13.35 -8.54
C ALA A 34 -7.88 -12.65 -9.12
N ILE A 35 -7.98 -11.35 -9.39
CA ILE A 35 -6.91 -10.50 -9.91
C ILE A 35 -6.74 -9.32 -8.96
N ILE A 36 -5.53 -9.15 -8.41
CA ILE A 36 -5.15 -7.99 -7.59
C ILE A 36 -4.80 -6.82 -8.51
N THR A 37 -5.43 -5.67 -8.33
CA THR A 37 -5.26 -4.45 -9.14
C THR A 37 -5.01 -3.22 -8.27
N ASP A 38 -4.69 -2.09 -8.92
CA ASP A 38 -4.48 -0.77 -8.31
C ASP A 38 -3.24 -0.71 -7.40
N TYR A 39 -2.07 -0.79 -8.04
CA TYR A 39 -0.75 -0.71 -7.41
C TYR A 39 -0.32 0.75 -7.13
N GLY A 40 -1.24 1.73 -7.14
CA GLY A 40 -0.92 3.14 -6.91
C GLY A 40 -0.28 3.41 -5.53
N SER A 41 -0.59 2.54 -4.57
CA SER A 41 -0.07 2.60 -3.19
C SER A 41 1.02 1.54 -2.93
N ALA A 42 1.39 0.75 -3.95
CA ALA A 42 2.30 -0.37 -3.80
C ALA A 42 3.76 0.06 -3.65
N ARG A 43 4.51 -0.67 -2.83
CA ARG A 43 5.90 -0.35 -2.47
C ARG A 43 6.76 -1.60 -2.41
N ALA A 44 7.91 -1.54 -3.05
CA ALA A 44 8.94 -2.57 -2.91
C ALA A 44 9.72 -2.33 -1.60
N LEU A 45 9.77 -3.33 -0.74
CA LEU A 45 10.50 -3.30 0.54
C LEU A 45 11.95 -3.69 0.30
N ARG A 46 12.88 -2.93 0.88
CA ARG A 46 14.29 -3.32 0.89
C ARG A 46 14.45 -4.40 1.96
N ASN A 47 15.09 -5.52 1.62
CA ASN A 47 15.48 -6.50 2.64
C ASN A 47 16.41 -5.80 3.64
N GLU A 48 16.03 -5.76 4.91
CA GLU A 48 16.83 -5.18 6.00
C GLU A 48 18.01 -6.11 6.35
N GLY A 49 18.87 -6.38 5.35
CA GLY A 49 19.87 -7.43 5.37
C GLY A 49 21.27 -6.99 4.96
N THR A 50 21.61 -5.70 5.03
CA THR A 50 23.00 -5.20 5.11
C THR A 50 22.99 -3.77 5.64
N ARG A 51 23.32 -3.62 6.94
CA ARG A 51 23.81 -2.35 7.47
C ARG A 51 25.30 -2.27 7.13
N GLU A 52 25.65 -1.63 6.03
CA GLU A 52 26.99 -1.07 5.87
C GLU A 52 26.82 0.42 5.55
N GLU A 53 27.30 1.22 6.49
CA GLU A 53 27.54 2.64 6.33
C GLU A 53 28.58 2.80 5.22
N ASP A 54 28.22 3.46 4.11
CA ASP A 54 29.20 4.31 3.44
C ASP A 54 28.53 5.38 2.60
N GLN A 55 29.08 6.58 2.74
CA GLN A 55 28.76 7.76 1.96
C GLN A 55 29.33 7.60 0.53
N ASP A 56 28.68 8.29 -0.39
CA ASP A 56 29.20 8.81 -1.66
C ASP A 56 28.94 8.04 -2.97
N SER A 57 28.05 8.66 -3.77
CA SER A 57 28.12 8.89 -5.22
C SER A 57 27.85 7.80 -6.30
N ALA A 58 26.93 8.18 -7.22
CA ALA A 58 26.67 7.77 -8.62
C ALA A 58 25.90 6.43 -8.88
N GLN A 59 24.59 6.44 -9.19
CA GLN A 59 23.88 6.77 -10.47
C GLN A 59 23.68 5.58 -11.44
N HIS A 60 22.52 5.60 -12.12
CA HIS A 60 21.97 4.74 -13.20
C HIS A 60 21.27 3.45 -12.73
N VAL A 61 19.94 3.29 -12.79
CA VAL A 61 18.99 3.55 -13.88
C VAL A 61 17.56 3.85 -13.32
N GLY A 62 16.89 4.90 -13.83
CA GLY A 62 15.43 4.99 -13.89
C GLY A 62 14.63 5.21 -12.60
N GLN A 63 15.04 6.11 -11.71
CA GLN A 63 14.25 6.47 -10.52
C GLN A 63 13.31 7.65 -10.80
N ILE A 64 12.00 7.41 -10.81
CA ILE A 64 11.01 8.50 -10.63
C ILE A 64 11.23 9.04 -9.21
N ARG A 65 11.80 10.24 -9.13
CA ARG A 65 12.02 10.96 -7.87
C ARG A 65 10.69 11.54 -7.41
N VAL A 66 9.94 10.79 -6.60
CA VAL A 66 8.92 11.42 -5.75
C VAL A 66 9.69 12.11 -4.64
N VAL A 67 9.59 13.44 -4.63
CA VAL A 67 10.22 14.29 -3.61
C VAL A 67 9.64 13.91 -2.26
N ASP A 68 10.49 13.34 -1.41
CA ASP A 68 10.22 13.06 0.00
C ASP A 68 10.06 14.41 0.72
N LYS A 69 8.81 14.84 0.93
CA LYS A 69 8.51 15.82 1.95
C LYS A 69 8.12 15.04 3.19
N GLY A 70 9.07 15.00 4.12
CA GLY A 70 8.81 14.59 5.50
C GLY A 70 7.69 15.44 6.12
N ASP A 71 7.10 14.86 7.15
CA ASP A 71 5.94 15.31 7.93
C ASP A 71 4.59 14.78 7.42
N ASP A 72 4.45 13.45 7.39
CA ASP A 72 3.22 12.75 6.98
C ASP A 72 2.49 12.21 8.23
N HIS A 73 2.01 13.11 9.09
CA HIS A 73 0.87 12.77 9.95
C HIS A 73 -0.35 12.67 9.02
N PRO A 74 -1.21 11.64 9.10
CA PRO A 74 -2.35 11.51 8.21
C PRO A 74 -3.38 12.62 8.50
N GLU A 75 -3.23 13.77 7.85
CA GLU A 75 -4.10 14.92 8.01
C GLU A 75 -5.24 14.86 6.98
N VAL A 76 -6.46 14.67 7.49
CA VAL A 76 -7.66 14.72 6.67
C VAL A 76 -8.01 16.18 6.42
N THR A 77 -7.75 16.69 5.21
CA THR A 77 -8.14 18.06 4.83
C THR A 77 -9.51 18.05 4.17
N VAL A 78 -10.45 18.82 4.74
CA VAL A 78 -11.78 19.04 4.17
C VAL A 78 -11.86 20.48 3.67
N VAL A 79 -11.92 20.67 2.35
CA VAL A 79 -12.13 21.98 1.74
C VAL A 79 -13.55 22.05 1.18
N ALA A 80 -14.36 22.98 1.67
CA ALA A 80 -15.70 23.24 1.16
C ALA A 80 -15.71 24.55 0.36
N SER A 81 -16.16 24.51 -0.89
CA SER A 81 -16.46 25.71 -1.68
C SER A 81 -17.84 25.56 -2.33
N ALA A 82 -18.81 26.33 -1.84
CA ALA A 82 -20.21 26.45 -2.28
C ALA A 82 -20.95 25.13 -2.62
N ASN A 83 -20.57 24.45 -3.71
CA ASN A 83 -21.18 23.22 -4.21
C ASN A 83 -20.21 22.02 -4.31
N GLN A 84 -18.97 22.16 -3.87
CA GLN A 84 -17.97 21.10 -3.92
C GLN A 84 -17.30 20.90 -2.56
N LEU A 85 -17.29 19.65 -2.10
CA LEU A 85 -16.52 19.19 -0.96
C LEU A 85 -15.31 18.42 -1.50
N THR A 86 -14.10 18.89 -1.21
CA THR A 86 -12.86 18.21 -1.54
C THR A 86 -12.31 17.57 -0.27
N LEU A 87 -12.28 16.23 -0.23
CA LEU A 87 -11.69 15.44 0.84
C LEU A 87 -10.39 14.82 0.32
N THR A 88 -9.24 15.31 0.77
CA THR A 88 -7.95 14.66 0.51
C THR A 88 -7.60 13.83 1.73
N GLY A 89 -7.71 12.51 1.59
CA GLY A 89 -7.32 11.55 2.63
C GLY A 89 -5.94 10.95 2.37
N PRO A 90 -5.37 10.23 3.35
CA PRO A 90 -4.13 9.49 3.16
C PRO A 90 -4.26 8.46 2.01
N VAL A 91 -3.12 8.00 1.50
CA VAL A 91 -2.97 7.06 0.37
C VAL A 91 -3.68 5.70 0.58
N TRP A 92 -4.28 5.48 1.76
CA TRP A 92 -4.92 4.23 2.18
C TRP A 92 -6.38 4.45 2.59
N SER A 93 -7.20 3.44 2.31
CA SER A 93 -8.61 3.44 2.68
C SER A 93 -8.82 3.02 4.15
N LEU A 94 -9.23 3.96 5.02
CA LEU A 94 -9.33 3.77 6.49
C LEU A 94 -10.07 2.49 6.95
N ARG A 95 -11.08 2.01 6.21
CA ARG A 95 -11.89 0.84 6.63
C ARG A 95 -11.13 -0.48 6.62
N TRP A 96 -10.10 -0.61 5.79
CA TRP A 96 -9.30 -1.83 5.67
C TRP A 96 -7.93 -1.71 6.35
N ALA A 97 -7.62 -0.52 6.88
CA ALA A 97 -6.32 -0.23 7.45
C ALA A 97 -6.02 -1.06 8.71
N ALA A 98 -4.79 -1.53 8.78
CA ALA A 98 -4.24 -2.25 9.92
C ALA A 98 -4.03 -1.33 11.12
N PRO A 99 -4.14 -1.83 12.36
CA PRO A 99 -4.07 -1.00 13.56
C PRO A 99 -2.74 -0.25 13.70
N GLU A 100 -1.63 -0.79 13.21
CA GLU A 100 -0.31 -0.15 13.19
C GLU A 100 -0.29 1.11 12.29
N ILE A 101 -1.01 1.08 11.16
CA ILE A 101 -1.14 2.23 10.25
C ILE A 101 -1.92 3.36 10.94
N ILE A 102 -2.95 3.01 11.71
CA ILE A 102 -3.86 3.98 12.35
C ILE A 102 -3.24 4.57 13.63
N LYS A 103 -2.58 3.75 14.43
CA LYS A 103 -2.10 4.13 15.77
C LYS A 103 -0.70 4.72 15.78
N GLU A 104 0.17 4.20 14.92
CA GLU A 104 1.60 4.50 14.95
C GLU A 104 2.02 5.33 13.73
N GLY A 105 1.09 5.57 12.78
CA GLY A 105 1.37 6.29 11.55
C GLY A 105 2.38 5.57 10.66
N GLU A 106 2.61 4.28 10.91
CA GLU A 106 3.60 3.50 10.19
C GLU A 106 3.17 3.31 8.72
N ARG A 107 4.18 3.24 7.84
CA ARG A 107 3.93 2.89 6.45
C ARG A 107 3.48 1.44 6.37
N PRO A 108 2.48 1.10 5.53
CA PRO A 108 2.03 -0.28 5.37
C PRO A 108 3.16 -1.23 5.03
N GLY A 109 3.16 -2.37 5.71
CA GLY A 109 4.06 -3.49 5.48
C GLY A 109 3.32 -4.72 4.95
N LEU A 110 4.05 -5.81 4.74
CA LEU A 110 3.46 -7.07 4.26
C LEU A 110 2.35 -7.59 5.19
N ALA A 111 2.53 -7.42 6.51
CA ALA A 111 1.52 -7.79 7.49
C ALA A 111 0.23 -6.96 7.38
N SER A 112 0.34 -5.70 6.98
CA SER A 112 -0.81 -4.80 6.79
C SER A 112 -1.67 -5.22 5.58
N ASP A 113 -1.06 -5.77 4.53
CA ASP A 113 -1.80 -6.39 3.41
C ASP A 113 -2.60 -7.60 3.88
N MET A 114 -2.02 -8.42 4.79
CA MET A 114 -2.70 -9.61 5.33
C MET A 114 -3.88 -9.23 6.23
N TRP A 115 -3.76 -8.15 7.00
CA TRP A 115 -4.88 -7.59 7.75
C TRP A 115 -6.02 -7.14 6.83
N SER A 116 -5.68 -6.35 5.81
CA SER A 116 -6.62 -5.86 4.80
C SER A 116 -7.32 -7.03 4.08
N ALA A 117 -6.57 -8.08 3.72
CA ALA A 117 -7.11 -9.30 3.12
C ALA A 117 -8.12 -10.02 4.03
N GLY A 118 -7.89 -9.99 5.36
CA GLY A 118 -8.83 -10.50 6.35
C GLY A 118 -10.17 -9.75 6.32
N TRP A 119 -10.13 -8.42 6.24
CA TRP A 119 -11.33 -7.60 6.08
C TRP A 119 -12.08 -7.88 4.78
N VAL A 120 -11.37 -8.03 3.67
CA VAL A 120 -11.99 -8.41 2.37
C VAL A 120 -12.72 -9.75 2.49
N CYS A 121 -12.13 -10.74 3.16
CA CYS A 121 -12.79 -12.04 3.38
C CYS A 121 -14.04 -11.92 4.26
N TRP A 122 -14.03 -11.00 5.23
CA TRP A 122 -15.18 -10.76 6.10
C TRP A 122 -16.35 -10.09 5.37
N GLU A 123 -16.07 -9.21 4.40
CA GLU A 123 -17.10 -8.52 3.60
C GLU A 123 -17.90 -9.45 2.67
N VAL A 124 -17.30 -10.56 2.24
CA VAL A 124 -17.89 -11.49 1.27
C VAL A 124 -18.75 -12.58 1.95
N ARG A 125 -18.99 -12.45 3.26
CA ARG A 125 -19.63 -13.48 4.09
C ARG A 125 -21.16 -13.48 4.01
#